data_AF-A0A920R7Z1-F1
#
_entry.id   AF-A0A920R7Z1-F1
#
_cell.length_a   1.000
_cell.length_b   1.000
_cell.length_c   1.000
_cell.angle_alpha   90.00
_cell.angle_beta   90.00
_cell.angle_gamma   90.00
#
_symmetry.space_group_name_H-M   'P 1'
#
loop_
_entity.id
_entity.type
_entity.pdbx_description
1 polymer ?
#
loop_
_entity_poly.entity_id
_entity_poly.type
_entity_poly.pdbx_seq_one_letter_code
_entity_poly.pdbx_strand_id
1 'polypeptide(L)'
;MSDIEFETNDAEIATDFLSDIELLNVEQLRAAVDEAGSPIPLLKKALQESSEILHSRYKQNLNITNIVRGRAWVVDEVCAWHGTHKIGLTK
;
A
#
# COMPACT_ATOMS: atom_id res chain seq x y z
N MET A 1 5.93 26.57 -35.76
CA MET A 1 5.85 26.24 -34.33
C MET A 1 4.58 25.46 -34.17
N SER A 2 4.68 24.14 -33.98
CA SER A 2 3.53 23.27 -33.76
C SER A 2 3.25 23.25 -32.27
N ASP A 3 2.08 23.75 -31.87
CA ASP A 3 1.59 23.66 -30.51
C ASP A 3 1.43 22.18 -30.15
N ILE A 4 2.22 21.74 -29.17
CA ILE A 4 2.10 20.40 -28.59
C ILE A 4 0.94 20.51 -27.60
N GLU A 5 -0.25 20.07 -28.04
CA GLU A 5 -1.37 19.84 -27.14
C GLU A 5 -1.01 18.64 -26.25
N PHE A 6 -0.60 18.94 -25.02
CA PHE A 6 -0.58 17.96 -23.95
C PHE A 6 -2.05 17.68 -23.62
N GLU A 7 -2.63 16.65 -24.24
CA GLU A 7 -3.89 16.09 -23.75
C GLU A 7 -3.63 15.54 -22.34
N THR A 8 -3.81 16.40 -21.34
CA THR A 8 -4.00 15.93 -19.97
C THR A 8 -5.39 15.33 -19.91
N ASN A 9 -5.48 14.03 -20.22
CA ASN A 9 -6.66 13.25 -19.89
C ASN A 9 -6.72 13.08 -18.36
N ASP A 10 -6.97 14.18 -17.66
CA ASP A 10 -7.13 14.26 -16.20
C ASP A 10 -8.47 13.65 -15.75
N ALA A 11 -9.32 13.25 -16.69
CA ALA A 11 -10.67 12.75 -16.44
C ALA A 11 -10.69 11.32 -15.85
N GLU A 12 -9.57 10.59 -15.78
CA GLU A 12 -9.46 9.29 -15.08
C GLU A 12 -8.85 9.37 -13.66
N ILE A 13 -8.58 10.56 -13.12
CA ILE A 13 -7.83 10.72 -11.85
C ILE A 13 -8.68 10.40 -10.59
N ALA A 14 -9.98 10.19 -10.75
CA ALA A 14 -10.90 9.77 -9.69
C ALA A 14 -11.28 8.28 -9.81
N THR A 15 -10.32 7.40 -10.09
CA THR A 15 -10.49 6.00 -9.71
C THR A 15 -10.24 5.91 -8.21
N ASP A 16 -11.30 5.62 -7.45
CA ASP A 16 -11.19 5.16 -6.07
C ASP A 16 -10.08 4.11 -6.02
N PHE A 17 -9.03 4.38 -5.26
CA PHE A 17 -7.95 3.42 -5.09
C PHE A 17 -8.55 2.21 -4.37
N LEU A 18 -8.74 1.11 -5.12
CA LEU A 18 -9.22 -0.16 -4.57
C LEU A 18 -8.08 -0.87 -3.87
N SER A 19 -8.39 -1.55 -2.75
CA SER A 19 -7.45 -2.39 -2.02
C SER A 19 -6.78 -3.39 -2.97
N ASP A 20 -5.45 -3.36 -2.98
CA ASP A 20 -4.64 -4.18 -3.89
C ASP A 20 -4.08 -5.39 -3.13
N ILE A 21 -4.73 -6.54 -3.31
CA ILE A 21 -4.38 -7.79 -2.62
C ILE A 21 -2.97 -8.26 -2.99
N GLU A 22 -2.50 -7.98 -4.21
CA GLU A 22 -1.14 -8.31 -4.62
C GLU A 22 -0.13 -7.47 -3.83
N LEU A 23 -0.45 -6.20 -3.61
CA LEU A 23 0.40 -5.28 -2.87
C LEU A 23 0.42 -5.57 -1.36
N LEU A 24 -0.75 -5.87 -0.77
CA LEU A 24 -0.88 -6.24 0.64
C LEU A 24 -2.16 -7.06 0.87
N ASN A 25 -2.01 -8.30 1.31
CA ASN A 25 -3.12 -9.10 1.80
C ASN A 25 -3.35 -8.85 3.30
N VAL A 26 -4.27 -7.94 3.62
CA VAL A 26 -4.56 -7.52 5.01
C VAL A 26 -5.07 -8.69 5.86
N GLU A 27 -5.90 -9.58 5.30
CA GLU A 27 -6.44 -10.74 6.04
C GLU A 27 -5.36 -11.76 6.39
N GLN A 28 -4.45 -12.05 5.46
CA GLN A 28 -3.31 -12.94 5.73
C GLN A 28 -2.34 -12.33 6.73
N LEU A 29 -2.04 -11.03 6.59
CA LEU A 29 -1.19 -10.34 7.54
C LEU A 29 -1.80 -10.35 8.94
N ARG A 30 -3.12 -10.17 9.04
CA ARG A 30 -3.89 -10.26 10.29
C ARG A 30 -3.72 -11.61 10.97
N ALA A 31 -4.02 -12.69 10.25
CA ALA A 31 -3.91 -14.03 10.77
C ALA A 31 -2.49 -14.36 11.24
N ALA A 32 -1.48 -13.97 10.44
CA ALA A 32 -0.08 -14.20 10.79
C ALA A 32 0.35 -13.43 12.04
N VAL A 33 -0.10 -12.18 12.21
CA VAL A 33 0.20 -11.37 13.39
C VAL A 33 -0.44 -11.94 14.64
N ASP A 34 -1.70 -12.36 14.54
CA ASP A 34 -2.44 -12.97 15.66
C ASP A 34 -1.79 -14.29 16.12
N GLU A 35 -1.16 -15.05 15.19
CA GLU A 35 -0.46 -16.30 15.49
C GLU A 35 0.97 -16.12 16.04
N ALA A 36 1.74 -15.15 15.51
CA ALA A 36 3.18 -15.04 15.77
C ALA A 36 3.54 -14.41 17.12
N GLY A 37 2.58 -13.82 17.84
CA GLY A 37 2.79 -13.17 19.14
C GLY A 37 3.64 -11.89 19.11
N SER A 38 4.21 -11.52 17.96
CA SER A 38 4.91 -10.26 17.73
C SER A 38 4.61 -9.70 16.33
N PRO A 39 3.95 -8.52 16.23
CA PRO A 39 3.57 -7.95 14.95
C PRO A 39 4.76 -7.39 14.15
N ILE A 40 5.78 -6.87 14.83
CA ILE A 40 6.82 -6.04 14.22
C ILE A 40 7.56 -6.74 13.06
N PRO A 41 8.04 -8.01 13.20
CA PRO A 41 8.75 -8.67 12.11
C PRO A 41 7.86 -8.89 10.86
N LEU A 42 6.57 -9.18 11.07
CA LEU A 42 5.60 -9.42 10.00
C LEU A 42 5.23 -8.12 9.29
N LEU A 43 4.96 -7.06 10.04
CA LEU A 43 4.69 -5.73 9.47
C LEU A 43 5.88 -5.19 8.67
N LYS A 44 7.10 -5.38 9.16
CA LYS A 44 8.32 -5.00 8.44
C LYS A 44 8.47 -5.80 7.13
N LYS A 45 8.16 -7.09 7.17
CA LYS A 45 8.18 -7.95 5.98
C LYS A 45 7.16 -7.49 4.93
N ALA A 46 5.92 -7.20 5.35
CA ALA A 46 4.88 -6.69 4.46
C ALA A 46 5.27 -5.35 3.79
N LEU A 47 5.90 -4.44 4.53
CA LEU A 47 6.44 -3.18 3.96
C LEU A 47 7.55 -3.42 2.93
N GLN A 48 8.39 -4.43 3.16
CA GLN A 48 9.47 -4.78 2.23
C GLN A 48 8.89 -5.37 0.93
N GLU A 49 8.01 -6.36 1.03
CA GLU A 49 7.40 -7.04 -0.13
C GLU A 49 6.59 -6.07 -1.00
N SER A 50 5.76 -5.23 -0.38
CA SER A 50 5.02 -4.19 -1.09
C SER A 50 5.95 -3.18 -1.80
N SER A 51 7.06 -2.79 -1.17
CA SER A 51 8.05 -1.90 -1.78
C SER A 51 8.71 -2.53 -3.01
N GLU A 52 8.99 -3.83 -2.98
CA GLU A 52 9.55 -4.57 -4.12
C GLU A 52 8.57 -4.64 -5.29
N ILE A 53 7.28 -4.89 -5.01
CA ILE A 53 6.20 -4.87 -6.01
C ILE A 53 6.10 -3.50 -6.65
N LEU A 54 6.02 -2.43 -5.85
CA LEU A 54 5.91 -1.06 -6.35
C LEU A 54 7.15 -0.64 -7.17
N HIS A 55 8.33 -1.09 -6.77
CA HIS A 55 9.56 -0.85 -7.53
C HIS A 55 9.55 -1.58 -8.88
N SER A 56 9.02 -2.81 -8.92
CA SER A 56 8.81 -3.54 -10.18
C SER A 56 7.83 -2.81 -11.10
N ARG A 57 6.69 -2.34 -10.55
CA ARG A 57 5.70 -1.54 -11.29
C ARG A 57 6.29 -0.25 -11.84
N TYR A 58 7.14 0.43 -11.06
CA TYR A 58 7.88 1.60 -11.51
C TYR A 58 8.80 1.29 -12.69
N LYS A 59 9.59 0.20 -12.61
CA LYS A 59 10.46 -0.24 -13.72
C LYS A 59 9.70 -0.59 -15.00
N GLN A 60 8.44 -0.98 -14.88
CA GLN A 60 7.56 -1.30 -16.00
C GLN A 60 6.87 -0.05 -16.58
N ASN A 61 7.20 1.17 -16.12
CA ASN A 61 6.55 2.42 -16.51
C ASN A 61 5.02 2.42 -16.26
N LEU A 62 4.56 1.69 -15.24
CA LEU A 62 3.16 1.79 -14.82
C LEU A 62 2.87 3.15 -14.18
N ASN A 63 1.58 3.48 -14.05
CA ASN A 63 1.10 4.78 -13.60
C ASN A 63 1.68 5.16 -12.22
N ILE A 64 2.42 6.28 -12.19
CA ILE A 64 3.11 6.77 -10.98
C ILE A 64 2.15 7.17 -9.86
N THR A 65 0.97 7.71 -10.19
CA THR A 65 -0.07 8.07 -9.22
C THR A 65 -0.56 6.83 -8.48
N ASN A 66 -0.77 5.72 -9.18
CA ASN A 66 -1.17 4.45 -8.56
C ASN A 66 -0.08 3.88 -7.66
N ILE A 67 1.19 4.00 -8.08
CA ILE A 67 2.34 3.56 -7.28
C ILE A 67 2.44 4.35 -5.96
N VAL A 68 2.32 5.68 -6.03
CA VAL A 68 2.39 6.55 -4.85
C VAL A 68 1.20 6.32 -3.92
N ARG A 69 -0.03 6.22 -4.46
CA ARG A 69 -1.24 5.91 -3.69
C ARG A 69 -1.13 4.54 -3.01
N GLY A 70 -0.67 3.53 -3.74
CA GLY A 70 -0.46 2.19 -3.18
C GLY A 70 0.53 2.18 -2.02
N ARG A 71 1.64 2.92 -2.14
CA ARG A 71 2.60 3.05 -1.04
C ARG A 71 1.98 3.71 0.19
N ALA A 72 1.23 4.78 0.01
CA ALA A 72 0.57 5.49 1.10
C ALA A 72 -0.45 4.58 1.81
N TRP A 73 -1.24 3.83 1.05
CA TRP A 73 -2.21 2.88 1.58
C TRP A 73 -1.55 1.76 2.42
N VAL A 74 -0.49 1.12 1.93
CA VAL A 74 0.22 0.08 2.70
C VAL A 74 0.74 0.62 4.04
N VAL A 75 1.29 1.83 4.03
CA VAL A 75 1.78 2.47 5.26
C VAL A 75 0.63 2.76 6.21
N ASP A 76 -0.51 3.23 5.70
CA ASP A 76 -1.69 3.49 6.52
C ASP A 76 -2.20 2.23 7.21
N GLU A 77 -2.34 1.12 6.47
CA GLU A 77 -2.72 -0.17 7.03
C GLU A 77 -1.73 -0.61 8.11
N VAL A 78 -0.41 -0.60 7.83
CA VAL A 78 0.62 -0.99 8.81
C VAL A 78 0.63 -0.09 10.05
N CYS A 79 0.35 1.21 9.90
CA CYS A 79 0.24 2.14 11.01
C CYS A 79 -1.04 1.92 11.84
N ALA A 80 -2.17 1.62 11.20
CA ALA A 80 -3.42 1.30 11.88
C ALA A 80 -3.26 0.09 12.83
N TRP A 81 -2.44 -0.89 12.43
CA TRP A 81 -2.07 -2.04 13.26
C TRP A 81 -1.28 -1.68 14.52
N HIS A 82 -0.36 -0.72 14.44
CA HIS A 82 0.36 -0.22 15.62
C HIS A 82 -0.57 0.54 16.59
N GLY A 83 -1.58 1.23 16.05
CA GLY A 83 -2.56 1.98 16.83
C GLY A 83 -3.49 1.07 17.64
N THR A 84 -4.00 0.00 17.03
CA THR A 84 -4.90 -0.97 17.69
C THR A 84 -4.20 -1.76 18.79
N HIS A 85 -2.92 -2.10 18.63
CA HIS A 85 -2.15 -2.77 19.69
C HIS A 85 -1.85 -1.86 20.90
N LYS A 86 -1.80 -0.53 20.74
CA LYS A 86 -1.58 0.41 21.86
C LYS A 86 -2.83 0.75 22.67
N ILE A 87 -4.03 0.56 22.11
CA ILE A 87 -5.30 0.74 22.82
C ILE A 87 -5.84 -0.56 23.47
N GLY A 88 -5.12 -1.68 23.29
CA GLY A 88 -5.44 -2.99 23.86
C GLY A 88 -4.90 -3.26 25.26
N LEU A 89 -4.51 -2.23 26.02
CA LEU A 89 -4.50 -2.31 27.49
C LEU A 89 -5.85 -1.78 27.97
N THR A 90 -6.80 -2.69 28.22
CA THR A 90 -7.60 -2.81 29.45
C THR A 90 -8.90 -3.57 29.17
N LYS A 91 -8.94 -4.81 29.68
CA LYS A 91 -10.08 -5.71 29.98
C LYS A 91 -10.70 -6.53 28.85
#